data_AF-A0A6P1AK14-F1
#
_entry.id   AF-A0A6P1AK14-F1
#
_cell.length_a   1.000
_cell.length_b   1.000
_cell.length_c   1.000
_cell.angle_alpha   90.00
_cell.angle_beta   90.00
_cell.angle_gamma   90.00
#
_symmetry.space_group_name_H-M   'P 1'
#
loop_
_entity.id
_entity.type
_entity.pdbx_description
1 polymer ?
#
loop_
_entity_poly.entity_id
_entity_poly.type
_entity_poly.pdbx_seq_one_letter_code
_entity_poly.pdbx_strand_id
1 'polypeptide(L)'
;MLDAFTRVISQADNSGKFLTTEQLDGLDQVLADGNKRLDTVNRITSNASSIVTDAARELFADQPQLVQPGGNAYTNRRMAACLRN
;
A
#
# COMPACT_ATOMS: atom_id res chain seq x y z
N MET A 1 0.76 -11.31 8.89
CA MET A 1 1.02 -9.89 8.56
C MET A 1 2.26 -9.48 9.33
N LEU A 2 3.22 -8.78 8.71
CA LEU A 2 4.47 -8.37 9.36
C LEU A 2 4.50 -6.84 9.44
N ASP A 3 4.08 -6.31 10.59
CA ASP A 3 4.13 -4.89 10.94
C ASP A 3 5.35 -4.57 11.84
N ALA A 4 5.46 -3.32 12.28
CA ALA A 4 6.56 -2.87 13.14
C ALA A 4 6.62 -3.65 14.48
N PHE A 5 5.47 -3.89 15.11
CA PHE A 5 5.40 -4.58 16.40
C PHE A 5 5.77 -6.05 16.28
N THR A 6 5.13 -6.77 15.36
CA THR A 6 5.39 -8.19 15.11
C THR A 6 6.83 -8.45 14.67
N ARG A 7 7.46 -7.53 13.93
CA ARG A 7 8.88 -7.62 13.57
C ARG A 7 9.78 -7.52 14.80
N VAL A 8 9.56 -6.53 15.66
CA VAL A 8 10.38 -6.31 16.86
C VAL A 8 10.20 -7.47 17.85
N ILE A 9 8.96 -7.93 18.06
CA ILE A 9 8.66 -9.09 18.93
C ILE A 9 9.31 -10.36 18.38
N SER A 10 9.17 -10.64 17.08
CA SER A 10 9.76 -11.83 16.47
C SER A 10 11.29 -11.83 16.56
N GLN A 11 11.94 -10.67 16.42
CA GLN A 11 13.39 -10.57 16.61
C GLN A 11 13.82 -10.85 18.05
N ALA A 12 13.10 -10.31 19.03
CA ALA A 12 13.38 -10.54 20.45
C ALA A 12 13.22 -12.02 20.80
N ASP A 13 12.10 -12.63 20.38
CA ASP A 13 11.78 -14.04 20.59
C ASP A 13 12.82 -14.98 19.96
N ASN A 14 13.20 -14.75 18.71
CA ASN A 14 14.25 -15.51 18.02
C ASN A 14 15.62 -15.43 18.72
N SER A 15 15.89 -14.35 19.45
CA SER A 15 17.13 -14.16 20.20
C SER A 15 17.05 -14.62 21.65
N GLY A 16 15.87 -15.01 22.13
CA GLY A 16 15.60 -15.36 23.54
C GLY A 16 15.82 -14.19 24.51
N LYS A 17 15.71 -12.94 24.03
CA LYS A 17 15.98 -11.74 24.82
C LYS A 17 14.69 -10.96 25.06
N PHE A 18 14.68 -10.21 26.16
CA PHE A 18 13.68 -9.17 26.37
C PHE A 18 13.91 -7.98 25.41
N LEU A 19 12.86 -7.19 25.22
CA LEU A 19 12.94 -5.95 24.47
C LEU A 19 13.86 -4.95 25.16
N THR A 20 14.71 -4.28 24.38
CA THR A 20 15.56 -3.20 24.87
C THR A 20 14.80 -1.87 24.89
N THR A 21 15.31 -0.90 25.65
CA THR A 21 14.72 0.45 25.69
C THR A 21 14.70 1.09 24.31
N GLU A 22 15.75 0.92 23.51
CA GLU A 22 15.80 1.47 22.14
C GLU A 22 14.72 0.87 21.23
N GLN A 23 14.39 -0.42 21.42
CA GLN A 23 13.30 -1.06 20.68
C GLN A 23 11.93 -0.53 21.11
N LEU A 24 11.74 -0.26 22.40
CA LEU A 24 10.53 0.35 22.92
C LEU A 24 10.38 1.80 22.43
N ASP A 25 11.45 2.60 22.48
CA ASP A 25 11.47 3.97 21.96
C ASP A 25 11.10 4.01 20.47
N GLY A 26 11.59 3.05 19.69
CA GLY A 26 11.22 2.90 18.28
C GLY A 26 9.73 2.62 18.07
N LEU A 27 9.12 1.78 18.92
CA LEU A 27 7.67 1.51 18.87
C LEU A 27 6.84 2.73 19.31
N ASP A 28 7.33 3.48 20.29
CA ASP A 28 6.70 4.73 20.73
C ASP A 28 6.68 5.79 19.62
N GLN A 29 7.76 5.88 18.82
CA GLN A 29 7.76 6.74 17.64
C GLN A 29 6.74 6.28 16.58
N VAL A 30 6.59 4.97 16.38
CA VAL A 30 5.54 4.45 15.49
C VAL A 30 4.17 4.90 15.99
N LEU A 31 3.89 4.83 17.29
CA LEU A 31 2.63 5.29 17.87
C LEU A 31 2.43 6.79 17.73
N ALA A 32 3.48 7.60 17.98
CA ALA A 32 3.44 9.05 17.83
C ALA A 32 3.05 9.48 16.40
N ASP A 33 3.56 8.78 15.39
CA ASP A 33 3.22 9.00 13.98
C ASP A 33 1.87 8.39 13.55
N GLY A 34 1.13 7.77 14.47
CA GLY A 34 -0.13 7.07 14.19
C GLY A 34 -1.16 7.94 13.49
N ASN A 35 -1.39 9.15 14.00
CA ASN A 35 -2.38 10.08 13.43
C ASN A 35 -2.03 10.51 12.00
N LYS A 36 -0.74 10.67 11.68
CA LYS A 36 -0.28 10.99 10.33
C LYS A 36 -0.61 9.87 9.33
N ARG A 37 -0.46 8.61 9.73
CA ARG A 37 -0.81 7.45 8.91
C ARG A 37 -2.33 7.33 8.75
N LEU A 38 -3.10 7.56 9.80
CA LEU A 38 -4.57 7.55 9.74
C LEU A 38 -5.12 8.66 8.83
N ASP A 39 -4.57 9.87 8.91
CA ASP A 39 -4.92 10.98 7.99
C ASP A 39 -4.63 10.61 6.53
N THR A 40 -3.48 9.99 6.27
CA THR A 40 -3.11 9.51 4.93
C THR A 40 -4.09 8.44 4.44
N VAL A 41 -4.45 7.46 5.28
CA VAL A 41 -5.45 6.44 4.93
C VAL A 41 -6.78 7.09 4.61
N ASN A 42 -7.25 8.05 5.41
CA ASN A 42 -8.50 8.76 5.16
C ASN A 42 -8.50 9.50 3.82
N ARG A 43 -7.39 10.15 3.46
CA ARG A 43 -7.24 10.80 2.14
C ARG A 43 -7.31 9.78 1.00
N ILE A 44 -6.61 8.65 1.11
CA ILE A 44 -6.60 7.61 0.08
C ILE A 44 -8.00 7.00 -0.05
N THR A 45 -8.63 6.61 1.05
CA THR A 45 -9.93 5.91 1.01
C THR A 45 -11.06 6.79 0.52
N SER A 46 -11.10 8.07 0.94
CA SER A 46 -12.11 9.03 0.47
C SER A 46 -11.97 9.40 -1.00
N ASN A 47 -10.77 9.23 -1.59
CA ASN A 47 -10.49 9.57 -2.99
C ASN A 47 -10.11 8.36 -3.85
N ALA A 48 -10.37 7.12 -3.39
CA ALA A 48 -9.84 5.91 -4.02
C ALA A 48 -10.26 5.78 -5.49
N SER A 49 -11.52 6.08 -5.80
CA SER A 49 -12.06 5.98 -7.17
C SER A 49 -11.38 6.96 -8.14
N SER A 50 -11.16 8.21 -7.73
CA SER A 50 -10.49 9.21 -8.56
C SER A 50 -9.02 8.87 -8.75
N ILE A 51 -8.33 8.46 -7.68
CA ILE A 51 -6.92 8.04 -7.74
C ILE A 51 -6.73 6.90 -8.75
N VAL A 52 -7.56 5.84 -8.66
CA VAL A 52 -7.47 4.70 -9.57
C VAL A 52 -7.79 5.09 -11.02
N THR A 53 -8.82 5.93 -11.22
CA THR A 53 -9.23 6.36 -12.57
C THR A 53 -8.16 7.24 -13.22
N ASP A 54 -7.55 8.15 -12.47
CA ASP A 54 -6.51 9.04 -12.98
C ASP A 54 -5.21 8.27 -13.28
N ALA A 55 -4.80 7.35 -12.40
CA ALA A 55 -3.68 6.45 -12.66
C ALA A 55 -3.89 5.59 -13.92
N ALA A 56 -5.11 5.09 -14.14
CA ALA A 56 -5.44 4.34 -15.34
C ALA A 56 -5.37 5.21 -16.61
N ARG A 57 -5.83 6.46 -16.56
CA ARG A 57 -5.74 7.40 -17.68
C ARG A 57 -4.30 7.69 -18.05
N GLU A 58 -3.46 7.95 -17.05
CA GLU A 58 -2.02 8.18 -17.25
C GLU A 58 -1.35 6.95 -17.85
N LEU A 59 -1.61 5.75 -17.31
CA LEU A 59 -1.07 4.49 -17.83
C LEU A 59 -1.41 4.27 -19.31
N PHE A 60 -2.66 4.50 -19.71
CA PHE A 60 -3.08 4.26 -21.10
C PHE A 60 -2.68 5.39 -22.06
N ALA A 61 -2.41 6.59 -21.55
CA ALA A 61 -1.78 7.64 -22.33
C ALA A 61 -0.31 7.29 -22.63
N ASP A 62 0.41 6.75 -21.64
CA ASP A 62 1.81 6.35 -21.78
C ASP A 62 1.97 5.03 -22.58
N GLN A 63 1.03 4.11 -22.43
CA GLN A 63 1.05 2.79 -23.07
C GLN A 63 -0.23 2.49 -23.85
N PRO A 64 -0.47 3.18 -24.98
CA PRO A 64 -1.71 3.03 -25.75
C PRO A 64 -1.89 1.62 -26.33
N GLN A 65 -0.81 0.86 -26.54
CA GLN A 65 -0.86 -0.52 -27.03
C GLN A 65 -1.61 -1.48 -26.09
N LEU A 66 -1.75 -1.15 -24.80
CA LEU A 66 -2.48 -1.99 -23.86
C LEU A 66 -3.98 -2.04 -24.17
N VAL A 67 -4.54 -0.96 -24.72
CA VAL A 67 -5.96 -0.80 -25.05
C VAL A 67 -6.25 -0.93 -26.55
N GLN A 68 -5.25 -1.31 -27.35
CA GLN A 68 -5.39 -1.61 -28.77
C GLN A 68 -5.66 -3.10 -29.02
N PRO A 69 -6.15 -3.49 -30.21
CA PRO A 69 -6.39 -4.89 -30.54
C PRO A 69 -5.22 -5.82 -30.20
N GLY A 70 -5.48 -6.84 -29.38
CA GLY A 70 -4.44 -7.78 -28.89
C GLY A 70 -3.78 -7.36 -27.57
N GLY A 71 -4.00 -6.13 -27.11
CA GLY A 71 -3.51 -5.62 -25.84
C GLY A 71 -4.16 -6.25 -24.60
N ASN A 72 -3.46 -6.19 -23.46
CA ASN A 72 -3.89 -6.80 -22.21
C ASN A 72 -5.12 -6.12 -21.59
N ALA A 73 -5.48 -4.90 -21.99
CA ALA A 73 -6.66 -4.17 -21.55
C ALA A 73 -7.73 -3.97 -22.65
N TYR A 74 -7.57 -4.57 -23.85
CA TYR A 74 -8.40 -4.35 -25.06
C TYR A 74 -9.88 -4.78 -25.00
N THR A 75 -10.38 -5.28 -23.87
CA THR A 75 -11.80 -5.63 -23.74
C THR A 75 -12.34 -5.10 -22.42
N ASN A 76 -13.63 -4.78 -22.35
CA ASN A 76 -14.26 -4.28 -21.12
C ASN A 76 -13.99 -5.18 -19.90
N ARG A 77 -14.00 -6.51 -20.09
CA ARG A 77 -13.70 -7.47 -19.03
C ARG A 77 -12.25 -7.36 -18.55
N ARG A 78 -11.29 -7.20 -19.46
CA ARG A 78 -9.87 -7.08 -19.11
C ARG A 78 -9.53 -5.71 -18.53
N MET A 79 -10.14 -4.65 -19.05
CA MET A 79 -10.07 -3.31 -18.49
C MET A 79 -10.59 -3.29 -17.04
N ALA A 80 -11.77 -3.88 -16.80
CA ALA A 80 -12.31 -3.99 -15.44
C ALA A 80 -11.42 -4.82 -14.51
N ALA A 81 -10.76 -5.87 -15.02
CA ALA A 81 -9.78 -6.62 -14.23
C ALA A 81 -8.53 -5.79 -13.89
N CYS A 82 -8.08 -4.93 -14.81
CA CYS A 82 -6.99 -4.00 -14.58
C CYS A 82 -7.34 -2.98 -13.48
N LEU A 83 -8.51 -2.34 -13.57
CA LEU A 83 -8.95 -1.32 -12.61
C LEU A 83 -9.25 -1.87 -11.21
N ARG A 84 -9.53 -3.17 -11.12
CA ARG A 84 -9.79 -3.86 -9.84
C ARG A 84 -8.49 -4.20 -9.09
N ASN A 85 -7.41 -4.44 -9.82
CA ASN A 85 -6.11 -4.84 -9.26
C ASN A 85 -5.36 -3.60 -8.77
#